data_AF-A0A4Q7ZKW0-F1
#
_entry.id   AF-A0A4Q7ZKW0-F1
#
_cell.length_a   1.000
_cell.length_b   1.000
_cell.length_c   1.000
_cell.angle_alpha   90.00
_cell.angle_beta   90.00
_cell.angle_gamma   90.00
#
_symmetry.space_group_name_H-M   'P 1'
#
loop_
_entity.id
_entity.type
_entity.pdbx_description
1 polymer ?
#
loop_
_entity_poly.entity_id
_entity_poly.type
_entity_poly.pdbx_seq_one_letter_code
_entity_poly.pdbx_strand_id
1 'polypeptide(L)'
;MTDVANVASAAWHVIESGKPSASLASNTCNAVPAGVADPISSLTGAQGPNRLTWRLQMENAFGVEVVDIAFDLRWEYGARHHGGGAFIPNCYLYVPRCSVLWGFDVDVQIHVHNPSNAGTETAPIARLPLTVSGSVSSLVNSHSLQWDFQLFGDGNYHTS
;
A
#
# COMPACT_ATOMS: atom_id res chain seq x y z
N MET A 1 18.97 3.16 -16.76
CA MET A 1 18.71 2.18 -15.69
C MET A 1 17.85 2.87 -14.65
N THR A 2 16.92 2.16 -14.02
CA THR A 2 16.16 2.71 -12.88
C THR A 2 17.01 2.59 -11.62
N ASP A 3 17.15 3.65 -10.83
CA ASP A 3 17.96 3.65 -9.59
C ASP A 3 17.24 2.97 -8.40
N VAL A 4 15.94 2.70 -8.57
CA VAL A 4 15.04 2.20 -7.53
C VAL A 4 14.26 1.01 -8.10
N ALA A 5 14.06 -0.02 -7.29
CA ALA A 5 13.32 -1.23 -7.63
C ALA A 5 12.40 -1.67 -6.49
N ASN A 6 11.30 -2.37 -6.84
CA ASN A 6 10.52 -3.16 -5.90
C ASN A 6 10.99 -4.61 -6.06
N VAL A 7 11.45 -5.23 -4.97
CA VAL A 7 11.89 -6.63 -4.93
C VAL A 7 10.93 -7.54 -4.16
N ALA A 8 9.80 -6.99 -3.72
CA ALA A 8 8.73 -7.70 -3.00
C ALA A 8 7.47 -7.81 -3.88
N SER A 9 6.29 -7.96 -3.27
CA SER A 9 5.05 -8.18 -4.02
C SER A 9 4.68 -6.99 -4.89
N ALA A 10 4.24 -7.26 -6.13
CA ALA A 10 3.76 -6.25 -7.07
C ALA A 10 2.24 -6.04 -6.99
N ALA A 11 1.49 -7.01 -6.48
CA ALA A 11 0.06 -6.90 -6.22
C ALA A 11 -0.38 -8.01 -5.26
N TRP A 12 -1.43 -7.76 -4.47
CA TRP A 12 -2.09 -8.79 -3.65
C TRP A 12 -3.51 -8.39 -3.26
N HIS A 13 -4.31 -9.39 -2.89
CA HIS A 13 -5.64 -9.17 -2.33
C HIS A 13 -5.56 -8.72 -0.87
N VAL A 14 -6.41 -7.76 -0.52
CA VAL A 14 -6.53 -7.17 0.81
C VAL A 14 -7.80 -7.66 1.48
N ILE A 15 -8.92 -7.58 0.77
CA ILE A 15 -10.22 -8.15 1.15
C ILE A 15 -10.63 -9.11 0.03
N GLU A 16 -11.03 -10.32 0.41
CA GLU A 16 -11.57 -11.35 -0.48
C GLU A 16 -12.93 -11.78 0.05
N SER A 17 -13.97 -11.59 -0.76
CA SER A 17 -15.35 -11.94 -0.42
C SER A 17 -15.81 -11.42 0.96
N GLY A 18 -15.55 -10.13 1.20
CA GLY A 18 -15.95 -9.41 2.42
C GLY A 18 -15.11 -9.72 3.67
N LYS A 19 -13.97 -10.41 3.54
CA LYS A 19 -13.07 -10.75 4.65
C LYS A 19 -11.63 -10.38 4.35
N PRO A 20 -10.78 -10.05 5.34
CA PRO A 20 -9.36 -9.85 5.10
C PRO A 20 -8.73 -11.08 4.45
N SER A 21 -7.93 -10.88 3.40
CA SER A 21 -7.23 -11.98 2.72
C SER A 21 -6.31 -12.72 3.68
N ALA A 22 -6.24 -14.05 3.56
CA ALA A 22 -5.34 -14.88 4.36
C ALA A 22 -3.85 -14.52 4.15
N SER A 23 -3.52 -13.97 2.98
CA SER A 23 -2.16 -13.58 2.61
C SER A 23 -1.76 -12.17 3.10
N LEU A 24 -2.70 -11.41 3.66
CA LEU A 24 -2.51 -10.00 4.02
C LEU A 24 -1.36 -9.79 5.02
N ALA A 25 -1.19 -10.72 5.97
CA ALA A 25 -0.16 -10.62 7.00
C ALA A 25 1.28 -10.81 6.47
N SER A 26 1.45 -11.45 5.31
CA SER A 26 2.76 -11.76 4.72
C SER A 26 3.11 -10.89 3.51
N ASN A 27 2.13 -10.19 2.93
CA ASN A 27 2.37 -9.37 1.76
C ASN A 27 2.93 -8.00 2.13
N THR A 28 4.05 -7.66 1.48
CA THR A 28 4.70 -6.38 1.60
C THR A 28 5.19 -5.91 0.24
N CYS A 29 5.52 -4.63 0.15
CA CYS A 29 6.18 -4.02 -1.00
C CYS A 29 7.32 -3.11 -0.52
N ASN A 30 8.20 -2.71 -1.44
CA ASN A 30 9.32 -1.85 -1.10
C ASN A 30 9.76 -0.98 -2.29
N ALA A 31 10.63 -0.03 -2.02
CA ALA A 31 11.31 0.77 -3.02
C ALA A 31 12.76 0.98 -2.58
N VAL A 32 13.63 0.09 -3.04
CA VAL A 32 15.02 -0.09 -2.60
C VAL A 32 16.00 0.19 -3.74
N PRO A 33 17.31 0.32 -3.49
CA PRO A 33 18.28 0.54 -4.56
C PRO A 33 18.24 -0.59 -5.60
N ALA A 34 18.19 -0.23 -6.88
CA ALA A 34 18.23 -1.21 -7.95
C ALA A 34 19.65 -1.76 -8.16
N GLY A 35 19.77 -3.00 -8.65
CA GLY A 35 21.05 -3.62 -9.00
C GLY A 35 21.91 -4.08 -7.83
N VAL A 36 21.42 -3.95 -6.59
CA VAL A 36 22.05 -4.49 -5.38
C VAL A 36 21.56 -5.91 -5.14
N ALA A 37 22.48 -6.84 -4.84
CA ALA A 37 22.15 -8.26 -4.66
C ALA A 37 21.27 -8.53 -3.43
N ASP A 38 21.54 -7.85 -2.31
CA ASP A 38 20.73 -7.88 -1.10
C ASP A 38 20.38 -6.44 -0.68
N PRO A 39 19.40 -5.82 -1.35
CA PRO A 39 19.14 -4.41 -1.17
C PRO A 39 18.58 -4.10 0.22
N ILE A 40 17.77 -4.99 0.81
CA ILE A 40 17.14 -4.76 2.11
C ILE A 40 18.20 -4.76 3.23
N SER A 41 19.05 -5.79 3.29
CA SER A 41 20.11 -5.86 4.32
C SER A 41 21.17 -4.77 4.15
N SER A 42 21.29 -4.19 2.94
CA SER A 42 22.21 -3.08 2.67
C SER A 42 21.74 -1.71 3.18
N LEU A 43 20.46 -1.61 3.55
CA LEU A 43 19.85 -0.37 4.01
C LEU A 43 20.04 -0.19 5.52
N THR A 44 20.34 1.03 5.92
CA THR A 44 20.53 1.40 7.34
C THR A 44 19.80 2.70 7.66
N GLY A 45 19.51 2.91 8.94
CA GLY A 45 18.94 4.19 9.42
C GLY A 45 17.48 4.42 9.04
N ALA A 46 16.73 3.35 8.73
CA ALA A 46 15.30 3.45 8.50
C ALA A 46 14.56 4.01 9.73
N GLN A 47 13.50 4.77 9.46
CA GLN A 47 12.61 5.40 10.43
C GLN A 47 11.18 4.92 10.19
N GLY A 48 10.30 5.21 11.15
CA GLY A 48 8.87 4.94 11.06
C GLY A 48 8.42 3.70 11.86
N PRO A 49 7.31 3.06 11.47
CA PRO A 49 6.57 3.32 10.23
C PRO A 49 5.78 4.63 10.24
N ASN A 50 5.80 5.35 9.11
CA ASN A 50 4.75 6.31 8.78
C ASN A 50 3.43 5.58 8.56
N ARG A 51 2.32 6.32 8.70
CA ARG A 51 0.98 5.74 8.67
C ARG A 51 -0.01 6.59 7.89
N LEU A 52 -0.84 5.94 7.08
CA LEU A 52 -2.01 6.52 6.44
C LEU A 52 -3.22 5.62 6.67
N THR A 53 -4.26 6.16 7.31
CA THR A 53 -5.50 5.43 7.58
C THR A 53 -6.68 6.03 6.85
N TRP A 54 -7.55 5.19 6.29
CA TRP A 54 -8.83 5.59 5.72
C TRP A 54 -9.89 4.53 5.96
N ARG A 55 -11.15 4.86 5.68
CA ARG A 55 -12.28 3.98 5.97
C ARG A 55 -13.27 3.97 4.83
N LEU A 56 -13.72 2.78 4.44
CA LEU A 56 -14.85 2.57 3.56
C LEU A 56 -16.08 2.31 4.43
N GLN A 57 -17.04 3.22 4.40
CA GLN A 57 -18.33 3.05 5.06
C GLN A 57 -19.45 3.22 4.03
N MET A 58 -20.39 2.28 4.02
CA MET A 58 -21.57 2.34 3.18
C MET A 58 -22.81 1.98 3.98
N GLU A 59 -23.88 2.73 3.74
CA GLU A 59 -25.22 2.47 4.28
C GLU A 59 -26.19 2.12 3.15
N ASN A 60 -27.17 1.28 3.44
CA ASN A 60 -28.28 1.05 2.52
C ASN A 60 -29.35 2.17 2.62
N ALA A 61 -30.39 2.09 1.79
CA ALA A 61 -31.48 3.07 1.76
C ALA A 61 -32.28 3.19 3.08
N PHE A 62 -32.11 2.26 4.02
CA PHE A 62 -32.73 2.27 5.34
C PHE A 62 -31.80 2.83 6.43
N GLY A 63 -30.60 3.32 6.09
CA GLY A 63 -29.63 3.86 7.04
C GLY A 63 -28.90 2.78 7.86
N VAL A 64 -28.91 1.53 7.41
CA VAL A 64 -28.17 0.44 8.05
C VAL A 64 -26.77 0.37 7.42
N GLU A 65 -25.73 0.40 8.25
CA GLU A 65 -24.34 0.17 7.81
C GLU A 65 -24.19 -1.25 7.26
N VAL A 66 -23.80 -1.35 5.99
CA VAL A 66 -23.66 -2.62 5.27
C VAL A 66 -22.20 -2.99 5.00
N VAL A 67 -21.33 -1.99 4.92
CA VAL A 67 -19.89 -2.17 4.75
C VAL A 67 -19.19 -1.19 5.68
N ASP A 68 -18.23 -1.71 6.42
CA ASP A 68 -17.39 -0.93 7.31
C ASP A 68 -16.01 -1.55 7.41
N ILE A 69 -15.07 -0.96 6.66
CA ILE A 69 -13.71 -1.44 6.54
C ILE A 69 -12.76 -0.29 6.81
N ALA A 70 -11.85 -0.47 7.77
CA ALA A 70 -10.76 0.45 8.03
C ALA A 70 -9.46 -0.11 7.46
N PHE A 71 -8.70 0.75 6.80
CA PHE A 71 -7.40 0.45 6.20
C PHE A 71 -6.31 1.24 6.91
N ASP A 72 -5.13 0.65 7.08
CA ASP A 72 -3.97 1.24 7.73
C ASP A 72 -2.71 0.87 6.92
N LEU A 73 -2.34 1.75 5.98
CA LEU A 73 -1.15 1.64 5.16
C LEU A 73 0.05 2.18 5.94
N ARG A 74 1.12 1.38 6.02
CA ARG A 74 2.31 1.72 6.78
C ARG A 74 3.55 1.49 5.97
N TRP A 75 4.54 2.36 6.15
CA TRP A 75 5.83 2.21 5.49
C TRP A 75 6.98 2.78 6.32
N GLU A 76 8.13 2.13 6.19
CA GLU A 76 9.41 2.66 6.67
C GLU A 76 9.98 3.65 5.66
N TYR A 77 10.75 4.61 6.14
CA TYR A 77 11.34 5.66 5.31
C TYR A 77 12.71 6.09 5.85
N GLY A 78 13.40 6.97 5.15
CA GLY A 78 14.70 7.54 5.52
C GLY A 78 15.87 6.57 5.41
N ALA A 79 15.65 5.35 4.92
CA ALA A 79 16.67 4.32 4.84
C ALA A 79 17.73 4.69 3.80
N ARG A 80 19.01 4.43 4.11
CA ARG A 80 20.16 4.83 3.30
C ARG A 80 20.96 3.63 2.82
N HIS A 81 21.47 3.72 1.60
CA HIS A 81 22.41 2.75 1.04
C HIS A 81 23.80 3.41 0.94
N HIS A 82 24.81 2.81 1.59
CA HIS A 82 26.16 3.40 1.71
C HIS A 82 26.17 4.87 2.16
N GLY A 83 25.23 5.25 3.05
CA GLY A 83 25.11 6.61 3.58
C GLY A 83 24.39 7.61 2.67
N GLY A 84 23.98 7.21 1.46
CA GLY A 84 23.28 8.05 0.49
C GLY A 84 21.83 7.63 0.22
N GLY A 85 21.06 8.57 -0.32
CA GLY A 85 19.67 8.38 -0.74
C GLY A 85 18.66 8.26 0.40
N ALA A 86 17.40 8.03 0.02
CA ALA A 86 16.28 7.80 0.91
C ALA A 86 15.34 6.76 0.29
N PHE A 87 15.24 5.60 0.92
CA PHE A 87 14.55 4.40 0.40
C PHE A 87 13.42 3.96 1.33
N ILE A 88 12.54 3.10 0.81
CA ILE A 88 11.42 2.46 1.53
C ILE A 88 11.76 0.97 1.67
N PRO A 89 12.31 0.51 2.80
CA PRO A 89 12.66 -0.91 2.99
C PRO A 89 11.44 -1.82 3.04
N ASN A 90 10.35 -1.33 3.64
CA ASN A 90 9.13 -2.10 3.86
C ASN A 90 7.89 -1.21 3.84
N CYS A 91 6.85 -1.68 3.18
CA CYS A 91 5.53 -1.07 3.10
C CYS A 91 4.47 -2.17 3.07
N TYR A 92 3.44 -2.05 3.90
CA TYR A 92 2.40 -3.06 4.06
C TYR A 92 1.07 -2.43 4.47
N LEU A 93 -0.02 -3.17 4.26
CA LEU A 93 -1.38 -2.73 4.54
C LEU A 93 -2.03 -3.62 5.60
N TYR A 94 -2.61 -3.00 6.62
CA TYR A 94 -3.45 -3.68 7.60
C TYR A 94 -4.92 -3.32 7.43
N VAL A 95 -5.79 -4.25 7.84
CA VAL A 95 -7.24 -4.05 7.93
C VAL A 95 -7.66 -4.20 9.40
N PRO A 96 -7.57 -3.14 10.22
CA PRO A 96 -7.93 -3.21 11.63
C PRO A 96 -9.43 -3.45 11.89
N ARG A 97 -10.29 -3.19 10.92
CA ARG A 97 -11.74 -3.46 11.00
C ARG A 97 -12.25 -3.91 9.64
N CYS A 98 -13.01 -5.00 9.63
CA CYS A 98 -13.70 -5.50 8.44
C CYS A 98 -15.05 -6.08 8.86
N SER A 99 -16.12 -5.37 8.57
CA SER A 99 -17.50 -5.81 8.77
C SER A 99 -18.25 -5.63 7.45
N VAL A 100 -18.80 -6.73 6.94
CA VAL A 100 -19.61 -6.75 5.72
C VAL A 100 -20.89 -7.50 6.03
N LEU A 101 -22.03 -6.82 5.85
CA LEU A 101 -23.35 -7.38 6.11
C LEU A 101 -23.70 -8.40 5.03
N TRP A 102 -24.49 -9.41 5.40
CA TRP A 102 -25.01 -10.40 4.47
C TRP A 102 -25.71 -9.75 3.26
N GLY A 103 -25.54 -10.37 2.09
CA GLY A 103 -26.08 -9.87 0.82
C GLY A 103 -25.18 -8.84 0.12
N PHE A 104 -24.07 -8.46 0.76
CA PHE A 104 -23.01 -7.64 0.18
C PHE A 104 -21.72 -8.44 0.08
N ASP A 105 -20.93 -8.10 -0.92
CA ASP A 105 -19.62 -8.65 -1.15
C ASP A 105 -18.64 -7.52 -1.42
N VAL A 106 -17.43 -7.65 -0.88
CA VAL A 106 -16.38 -6.65 -1.02
C VAL A 106 -15.09 -7.35 -1.41
N ASP A 107 -14.51 -6.92 -2.53
CA ASP A 107 -13.18 -7.35 -2.95
C ASP A 107 -12.29 -6.12 -3.10
N VAL A 108 -11.12 -6.16 -2.48
CA VAL A 108 -10.14 -5.07 -2.53
C VAL A 108 -8.76 -5.67 -2.75
N GLN A 109 -8.01 -5.07 -3.66
CA GLN A 109 -6.63 -5.42 -3.94
C GLN A 109 -5.76 -4.17 -3.92
N ILE A 110 -4.47 -4.36 -3.76
CA ILE A 110 -3.46 -3.32 -3.96
C ILE A 110 -2.58 -3.70 -5.14
N HIS A 111 -2.27 -2.70 -5.95
CA HIS A 111 -1.32 -2.76 -7.04
C HIS A 111 -0.17 -1.80 -6.76
N VAL A 112 1.06 -2.32 -6.84
CA VAL A 112 2.30 -1.58 -6.63
C VAL A 112 2.88 -1.27 -8.00
N HIS A 113 2.90 0.01 -8.36
CA HIS A 113 3.46 0.45 -9.63
C HIS A 113 4.99 0.45 -9.58
N ASN A 114 5.62 0.53 -10.75
CA ASN A 114 7.08 0.60 -10.84
C ASN A 114 7.62 1.80 -10.03
N PRO A 115 8.51 1.57 -9.05
CA PRO A 115 9.11 2.67 -8.32
C PRO A 115 10.08 3.45 -9.21
N SER A 116 10.37 4.67 -8.80
CA SER A 116 11.24 5.58 -9.56
C SER A 116 12.06 6.45 -8.61
N ASN A 117 13.10 7.09 -9.16
CA ASN A 117 13.87 8.10 -8.45
C ASN A 117 13.19 9.47 -8.64
N ALA A 118 12.77 10.10 -7.54
CA ALA A 118 12.24 11.47 -7.51
C ALA A 118 13.30 12.51 -7.10
N GLY A 119 14.50 12.07 -6.71
CA GLY A 119 15.63 12.91 -6.36
C GLY A 119 16.63 13.02 -7.52
N THR A 120 17.91 12.96 -7.20
CA THR A 120 19.01 12.97 -8.20
C THR A 120 19.69 11.59 -8.25
N GLU A 121 20.54 11.36 -9.24
CA GLU A 121 21.33 10.13 -9.36
C GLU A 121 22.24 9.90 -8.13
N THR A 122 22.82 10.96 -7.57
CA THR A 122 23.73 10.90 -6.41
C THR A 122 23.02 10.99 -5.06
N ALA A 123 21.77 11.44 -5.03
CA ALA A 123 20.92 11.51 -3.85
C ALA A 123 19.50 11.03 -4.21
N PRO A 124 19.34 9.71 -4.47
CA PRO A 124 18.06 9.19 -4.91
C PRO A 124 17.02 9.29 -3.82
N ILE A 125 15.80 9.66 -4.20
CA ILE A 125 14.62 9.60 -3.33
C ILE A 125 13.66 8.62 -3.97
N ALA A 126 13.46 7.47 -3.33
CA ALA A 126 12.54 6.46 -3.81
C ALA A 126 11.11 7.01 -3.85
N ARG A 127 10.41 6.85 -4.97
CA ARG A 127 8.97 7.08 -5.10
C ARG A 127 8.28 5.77 -5.42
N LEU A 128 7.29 5.40 -4.61
CA LEU A 128 6.51 4.18 -4.72
C LEU A 128 5.02 4.52 -4.91
N PRO A 129 4.50 4.51 -6.15
CA PRO A 129 3.09 4.68 -6.41
C PRO A 129 2.32 3.39 -6.11
N LEU A 130 1.17 3.51 -5.46
CA LEU A 130 0.28 2.41 -5.09
C LEU A 130 -1.14 2.76 -5.51
N THR A 131 -1.90 1.78 -5.99
CA THR A 131 -3.35 1.90 -6.19
C THR A 131 -4.03 0.82 -5.35
N VAL A 132 -4.93 1.22 -4.45
CA VAL A 132 -5.85 0.30 -3.79
C VAL A 132 -7.17 0.40 -4.52
N SER A 133 -7.64 -0.68 -5.11
CA SER A 133 -8.88 -0.70 -5.90
C SER A 133 -9.70 -1.94 -5.63
N GLY A 134 -10.97 -1.89 -6.00
CA GLY A 134 -11.87 -2.98 -5.67
C GLY A 134 -13.30 -2.68 -6.05
N SER A 135 -14.22 -3.41 -5.44
CA SER A 135 -15.64 -3.21 -5.58
C SER A 135 -16.39 -3.54 -4.31
N VAL A 136 -17.56 -2.91 -4.16
CA VAL A 136 -18.64 -3.37 -3.29
C VAL A 136 -19.78 -3.79 -4.19
N SER A 137 -20.27 -5.02 -4.04
CA SER A 137 -21.39 -5.53 -4.82
C SER A 137 -22.49 -6.08 -3.94
N SER A 138 -23.69 -6.13 -4.50
CA SER A 138 -24.89 -6.76 -3.96
C SER A 138 -25.64 -7.43 -5.12
N LEU A 139 -26.78 -8.07 -4.83
CA LEU A 139 -27.63 -8.65 -5.88
C LEU A 139 -28.17 -7.62 -6.89
N VAL A 140 -28.16 -6.33 -6.55
CA VAL A 140 -28.85 -5.28 -7.32
C VAL A 140 -27.88 -4.32 -7.99
N ASN A 141 -26.72 -4.06 -7.38
CA ASN A 141 -25.75 -3.10 -7.92
C ASN A 141 -24.31 -3.43 -7.51
N SER A 142 -23.36 -2.85 -8.25
CA SER A 142 -21.94 -2.87 -7.97
C SER A 142 -21.34 -1.46 -8.04
N HIS A 143 -20.41 -1.16 -7.14
CA HIS A 143 -19.71 0.11 -7.06
C HIS A 143 -18.20 -0.16 -7.07
N SER A 144 -17.47 0.48 -7.99
CA SER A 144 -16.01 0.42 -8.01
C SER A 144 -15.39 1.35 -6.97
N LEU A 145 -14.25 0.93 -6.43
CA LEU A 145 -13.45 1.65 -5.45
C LEU A 145 -12.06 1.90 -6.03
N GLN A 146 -11.48 3.07 -5.75
CA GLN A 146 -10.09 3.37 -6.06
C GLN A 146 -9.55 4.43 -5.11
N TRP A 147 -8.33 4.21 -4.62
CA TRP A 147 -7.53 5.17 -3.87
C TRP A 147 -6.10 5.09 -4.38
N ASP A 148 -5.52 6.24 -4.70
CA ASP A 148 -4.16 6.32 -5.22
C ASP A 148 -3.23 6.98 -4.21
N PHE A 149 -2.06 6.38 -4.02
CA PHE A 149 -1.04 6.82 -3.08
C PHE A 149 0.31 6.96 -3.79
N GLN A 150 1.09 7.95 -3.38
CA GLN A 150 2.51 8.05 -3.72
C GLN A 150 3.29 8.17 -2.42
N LEU A 151 4.10 7.17 -2.11
CA LEU A 151 4.97 7.17 -0.95
C LEU A 151 6.39 7.55 -1.37
N PHE A 152 7.07 8.34 -0.54
CA PHE A 152 8.45 8.75 -0.78
C PHE A 152 9.37 8.23 0.32
N GLY A 153 10.59 7.85 -0.08
CA GLY A 153 11.61 7.31 0.80
C GLY A 153 12.16 8.34 1.79
N ASP A 154 11.84 9.62 1.67
CA ASP A 154 12.15 10.66 2.65
C ASP A 154 11.05 10.82 3.73
N GLY A 155 9.94 10.08 3.60
CA GLY A 155 8.80 10.12 4.51
C GLY A 155 7.61 10.93 3.99
N ASN A 156 7.77 11.71 2.91
CA ASN A 156 6.65 12.42 2.30
C ASN A 156 5.66 11.45 1.63
N TYR A 157 4.42 11.89 1.44
CA TYR A 157 3.42 11.14 0.70
C TYR A 157 2.36 12.05 0.06
N HIS A 158 1.74 11.58 -1.02
CA HIS A 158 0.58 12.20 -1.64
C HIS A 158 -0.56 11.19 -1.80
N THR A 159 -1.80 11.69 -1.78
CA THR A 159 -3.02 10.92 -2.01
C THR A 159 -3.91 11.61 -3.02
N SER A 160 -4.66 10.84 -3.80
CA SER A 160 -5.74 11.33 -4.67
C SER A 160 -6.94 10.40 -4.70
#